data_AF-A0A8S3TU31-F1
#
_entry.id   AF-A0A8S3TU31-F1
#
_cell.length_a   1.000
_cell.length_b   1.000
_cell.length_c   1.000
_cell.angle_alpha   90.00
_cell.angle_beta   90.00
_cell.angle_gamma   90.00
#
_symmetry.space_group_name_H-M   'P 1'
#
loop_
_entity.id
_entity.type
_entity.pdbx_description
1 polymer ?
#
loop_
_entity_poly.entity_id
_entity_poly.type
_entity_poly.pdbx_seq_one_letter_code
_entity_poly.pdbx_strand_id
1 'polypeptide(L)'
;MKNRGSSVSLLSFLPDKAEGVFESGDKKNWSVTFSIYGLSQQDINDAKSGLDKAVREKYKTDKHHDSYICRFDKYEIAYLKSIESNCPIKMTIDQVNSVIIFEGFQDELLNAKQEFFDALRKIAHTRFCKEEAIIVNEQVQWYFKDLDDKGQPTLTKYPDMINMYLETGYNGDSGRKEVELKR
;
A
#
# COMPACT_ATOMS: atom_id res chain seq x y z
N MET A 1 -10.92 -4.50 -53.92
CA MET A 1 -9.87 -4.32 -52.90
C MET A 1 -10.26 -5.12 -51.67
N LYS A 2 -9.44 -6.10 -51.25
CA LYS A 2 -9.67 -6.90 -50.05
C LYS A 2 -9.06 -6.18 -48.85
N ASN A 3 -9.88 -5.61 -47.97
CA ASN A 3 -9.41 -5.07 -46.69
C ASN A 3 -8.82 -6.22 -45.85
N ARG A 4 -7.58 -6.06 -45.39
CA ARG A 4 -6.93 -6.98 -44.45
C ARG A 4 -6.93 -6.31 -43.08
N GLY A 5 -7.83 -6.75 -42.20
CA GLY A 5 -7.80 -6.35 -40.79
C GLY A 5 -6.81 -7.22 -40.02
N SER A 6 -6.05 -6.63 -39.11
CA SER A 6 -5.29 -7.35 -38.09
C SER A 6 -5.73 -6.85 -36.72
N SER A 7 -6.13 -7.79 -35.86
CA SER A 7 -6.44 -7.53 -34.46
C SER A 7 -5.19 -7.75 -33.63
N VAL A 8 -4.84 -6.79 -32.77
CA VAL A 8 -3.72 -6.91 -31.84
C VAL A 8 -4.29 -6.83 -30.42
N SER A 9 -4.20 -7.94 -29.69
CA SER A 9 -4.47 -8.00 -28.26
C SER A 9 -3.19 -7.68 -27.49
N LEU A 10 -3.22 -6.63 -26.66
CA LEU A 10 -2.09 -6.15 -25.85
C LEU A 10 -1.83 -6.99 -24.58
N LEU A 11 -2.00 -8.31 -24.64
CA LEU A 11 -1.84 -9.21 -23.47
C LEU A 11 -0.45 -9.86 -23.35
N SER A 12 0.50 -9.55 -24.22
CA SER A 12 1.80 -10.26 -24.27
C SER A 12 2.99 -9.56 -23.61
N PHE A 13 2.77 -8.68 -22.64
CA PHE A 13 3.86 -7.97 -21.94
C PHE A 13 3.80 -8.09 -20.41
N LEU A 14 3.41 -9.25 -19.89
CA LEU A 14 3.75 -9.64 -18.53
C LEU A 14 5.00 -10.53 -18.56
N PRO A 15 6.06 -10.22 -17.80
CA PRO A 15 7.19 -11.12 -17.65
C PRO A 15 6.71 -12.41 -17.00
N ASP A 16 7.02 -13.51 -17.68
CA ASP A 16 6.77 -14.87 -17.23
C ASP A 16 7.61 -15.15 -15.96
N LYS A 17 6.97 -15.84 -15.00
CA LYS A 17 7.50 -16.43 -13.75
C LYS A 17 7.67 -15.52 -12.52
N ALA A 18 6.71 -15.66 -11.60
CA ALA A 18 7.01 -16.01 -10.22
C ALA A 18 5.86 -16.90 -9.70
N GLU A 19 6.18 -18.15 -9.36
CA GLU A 19 5.29 -19.04 -8.64
C GLU A 19 4.99 -18.46 -7.25
N GLY A 20 3.71 -18.43 -6.89
CA GLY A 20 3.25 -17.92 -5.59
C GLY A 20 1.74 -17.74 -5.60
N VAL A 21 1.03 -18.80 -5.24
CA VAL A 21 -0.42 -18.81 -5.05
C VAL A 21 -0.77 -17.78 -3.97
N PHE A 22 -1.48 -16.72 -4.35
CA PHE A 22 -2.28 -15.92 -3.43
C PHE A 22 -3.56 -15.53 -4.15
N GLU A 23 -4.69 -15.93 -3.57
CA GLU A 23 -6.01 -15.88 -4.19
C GLU A 23 -6.42 -14.46 -4.56
N SER A 24 -6.90 -14.36 -5.80
CA SER A 24 -7.28 -13.17 -6.53
C SER A 24 -8.59 -12.58 -5.99
N GLY A 25 -8.52 -11.38 -5.41
CA GLY A 25 -9.64 -10.45 -5.50
C GLY A 25 -9.70 -9.91 -6.92
N ASP A 26 -10.87 -9.96 -7.55
CA ASP A 26 -11.14 -9.61 -8.95
C ASP A 26 -10.57 -8.23 -9.36
N LYS A 27 -9.30 -8.20 -9.77
CA LYS A 27 -8.72 -7.06 -10.49
C LYS A 27 -9.36 -7.04 -11.87
N LYS A 28 -10.33 -6.13 -12.05
CA LYS A 28 -11.00 -5.88 -13.32
C LYS A 28 -9.97 -5.34 -14.32
N ASN A 29 -9.29 -6.26 -15.03
CA ASN A 29 -8.36 -5.93 -16.09
C ASN A 29 -9.13 -5.28 -17.23
N TRP A 30 -9.07 -3.95 -17.31
CA TRP A 30 -9.61 -3.24 -18.45
C TRP A 30 -8.65 -3.46 -19.64
N SER A 31 -9.14 -4.12 -20.68
CA SER A 31 -8.41 -4.28 -21.93
C SER A 31 -9.04 -3.36 -22.98
N VAL A 32 -8.19 -2.68 -23.75
CA VAL A 32 -8.62 -1.86 -24.89
C VAL A 32 -8.06 -2.51 -26.15
N THR A 33 -8.96 -2.90 -27.06
CA THR A 33 -8.59 -3.46 -28.35
C THR A 33 -8.55 -2.34 -29.39
N PHE A 34 -7.37 -2.09 -29.95
CA PHE A 34 -7.22 -1.18 -31.09
C PHE A 34 -7.32 -1.98 -32.39
N SER A 35 -8.22 -1.58 -33.29
CA SER A 35 -8.32 -2.13 -34.65
C SER A 35 -7.67 -1.17 -35.63
N ILE A 36 -6.55 -1.56 -36.23
CA ILE A 36 -5.79 -0.74 -37.17
C ILE A 36 -6.09 -1.21 -38.60
N TYR A 37 -6.56 -0.29 -39.45
CA TYR A 37 -6.82 -0.54 -40.86
C TYR A 37 -5.89 0.32 -41.70
N GLY A 38 -5.27 -0.27 -42.72
CA GLY A 38 -4.33 0.42 -43.62
C GLY A 38 -4.47 -0.06 -45.06
N LEU A 39 -3.97 0.75 -45.99
CA LEU A 39 -3.98 0.44 -47.43
C LEU A 39 -2.91 -0.60 -47.78
N SER A 40 -1.79 -0.59 -47.06
CA SER A 40 -0.72 -1.59 -47.15
C SER A 40 -0.41 -2.23 -45.80
N GLN A 41 0.24 -3.41 -45.82
CA GLN A 41 0.72 -4.06 -44.59
C GLN A 41 1.81 -3.23 -43.90
N GLN A 42 2.58 -2.46 -44.68
CA GLN A 42 3.61 -1.57 -44.16
C GLN A 42 2.98 -0.49 -43.29
N ASP A 43 1.91 0.16 -43.76
CA ASP A 43 1.19 1.19 -43.00
C ASP A 43 0.65 0.65 -41.67
N ILE A 44 0.15 -0.59 -41.67
CA ILE A 44 -0.35 -1.26 -40.46
C ILE A 44 0.79 -1.51 -39.47
N ASN A 45 1.96 -1.96 -39.96
CA ASN A 45 3.12 -2.22 -39.12
C ASN A 45 3.70 -0.92 -38.55
N ASP A 46 3.77 0.13 -39.36
CA ASP A 46 4.26 1.45 -38.95
C ASP A 46 3.34 2.08 -37.90
N ALA A 47 2.01 1.99 -38.10
CA ALA A 47 1.03 2.45 -37.12
C ALA A 47 1.11 1.65 -35.80
N LYS A 48 1.29 0.33 -35.87
CA LYS A 48 1.49 -0.51 -34.68
C LYS A 48 2.75 -0.12 -33.92
N SER A 49 3.87 0.04 -34.64
CA SER A 49 5.15 0.47 -34.05
C SER A 49 5.04 1.85 -33.41
N GLY A 50 4.35 2.79 -34.06
CA GLY A 50 4.07 4.12 -33.54
C GLY A 50 3.24 4.09 -32.25
N LEU A 51 2.19 3.26 -32.21
CA LEU A 51 1.37 3.06 -31.00
C LEU A 51 2.19 2.46 -29.87
N ASP A 52 2.94 1.39 -30.15
CA ASP A 52 3.78 0.73 -29.14
C ASP A 52 4.86 1.68 -28.60
N LYS A 53 5.41 2.55 -29.45
CA LYS A 53 6.35 3.58 -29.04
C LYS A 53 5.67 4.62 -28.14
N ALA A 54 4.50 5.13 -28.54
CA ALA A 54 3.76 6.12 -27.75
C ALA A 54 3.35 5.57 -26.37
N VAL A 55 2.93 4.31 -26.29
CA VAL A 55 2.62 3.66 -25.01
C VAL A 55 3.87 3.51 -24.16
N ARG A 56 4.99 3.01 -24.72
CA ARG A 56 6.25 2.84 -23.99
C ARG A 56 6.90 4.15 -23.55
N GLU A 57 6.71 5.23 -24.30
CA GLU A 57 7.20 6.54 -23.90
C GLU A 57 6.51 7.05 -22.64
N LYS A 58 5.21 6.78 -22.50
CA LYS A 58 4.39 7.23 -21.36
C LYS A 58 4.38 6.26 -20.18
N TYR A 59 4.57 4.97 -20.42
CA TYR A 59 4.69 3.95 -19.38
C TYR A 59 6.11 3.98 -18.81
N LYS A 60 6.25 4.27 -17.52
CA LYS A 60 7.54 4.34 -16.85
C LYS A 60 7.62 3.27 -15.77
N THR A 61 8.86 2.90 -15.46
CA THR A 61 9.21 2.11 -14.29
C THR A 61 10.11 2.97 -13.43
N ASP A 62 9.74 3.16 -12.16
CA ASP A 62 10.59 3.83 -11.18
C ASP A 62 10.89 2.92 -10.01
N LYS A 63 12.07 3.10 -9.42
CA LYS A 63 12.57 2.30 -8.31
C LYS A 63 12.92 3.20 -7.15
N HIS A 64 12.39 2.87 -5.98
CA HIS A 64 12.70 3.54 -4.74
C HIS A 64 13.44 2.56 -3.81
N HIS A 65 14.62 2.96 -3.37
CA HIS A 65 15.42 2.18 -2.42
C HIS A 65 15.28 2.79 -1.03
N ASP A 66 14.85 1.98 -0.07
CA ASP A 66 14.74 2.37 1.33
C ASP A 66 15.06 1.17 2.22
N SER A 67 16.11 1.30 3.03
CA SER A 67 16.57 0.24 3.95
C SER A 67 15.50 -0.16 4.96
N TYR A 68 14.48 0.67 5.17
CA TYR A 68 13.38 0.38 6.07
C TYR A 68 12.42 -0.70 5.53
N ILE A 69 12.37 -0.90 4.21
CA ILE A 69 11.48 -1.86 3.54
C ILE A 69 11.77 -3.30 3.98
N CYS A 70 13.03 -3.64 4.26
CA CYS A 70 13.41 -4.98 4.70
C CYS A 70 12.81 -5.37 6.06
N ARG A 71 12.36 -4.39 6.84
CA ARG A 71 11.77 -4.59 8.17
C ARG A 71 10.25 -4.58 8.16
N PHE A 72 9.59 -4.41 7.00
CA PHE A 72 8.13 -4.37 6.97
C PHE A 72 7.48 -5.70 7.32
N ASP A 73 6.46 -5.62 8.15
CA ASP A 73 5.60 -6.75 8.45
C ASP A 73 4.57 -6.98 7.33
N LYS A 74 3.83 -8.09 7.43
CA LYS A 74 2.83 -8.44 6.41
C LYS A 74 1.69 -7.43 6.30
N TYR A 75 1.33 -6.76 7.39
CA TYR A 75 0.25 -5.78 7.42
C TYR A 75 0.69 -4.47 6.75
N GLU A 76 1.92 -4.04 6.99
CA GLU A 76 2.51 -2.86 6.34
C GLU A 76 2.67 -3.07 4.84
N ILE A 77 3.11 -4.27 4.42
CA ILE A 77 3.18 -4.63 2.99
C ILE A 77 1.77 -4.61 2.37
N ALA A 78 0.77 -5.18 3.05
CA ALA A 78 -0.61 -5.17 2.58
C ALA A 78 -1.18 -3.74 2.51
N TYR A 79 -0.88 -2.91 3.50
CA TYR A 79 -1.27 -1.50 3.53
C TYR A 79 -0.66 -0.73 2.36
N LEU A 80 0.63 -0.92 2.08
CA LEU A 80 1.28 -0.32 0.91
C LEU A 80 0.64 -0.84 -0.38
N LYS A 81 0.41 -2.16 -0.50
CA LYS A 81 -0.24 -2.75 -1.69
C LYS A 81 -1.66 -2.23 -1.93
N SER A 82 -2.34 -1.70 -0.91
CA SER A 82 -3.65 -1.08 -1.09
C SER A 82 -3.62 0.14 -2.01
N ILE A 83 -2.45 0.79 -2.19
CA ILE A 83 -2.26 1.91 -3.12
C ILE A 83 -2.59 1.51 -4.57
N GLU A 84 -2.33 0.26 -4.98
CA GLU A 84 -2.71 -0.25 -6.31
C GLU A 84 -4.23 -0.26 -6.55
N SER A 85 -5.03 -0.14 -5.49
CA SER A 85 -6.50 -0.06 -5.62
C SER A 85 -6.98 1.35 -5.93
N ASN A 86 -6.20 2.37 -5.55
CA ASN A 86 -6.54 3.78 -5.75
C ASN A 86 -5.85 4.36 -7.00
N CYS A 87 -4.63 3.88 -7.28
CA CYS A 87 -3.83 4.31 -8.42
C CYS A 87 -3.67 3.14 -9.40
N PRO A 88 -3.96 3.31 -10.71
CA PRO A 88 -3.81 2.27 -11.73
C PRO A 88 -2.34 2.06 -12.09
N ILE A 89 -1.57 1.62 -11.10
CA ILE A 89 -0.15 1.28 -11.19
C ILE A 89 0.07 -0.14 -10.69
N LYS A 90 1.21 -0.71 -11.04
CA LYS A 90 1.72 -1.94 -10.48
C LYS A 90 2.87 -1.62 -9.53
N MET A 91 2.78 -2.11 -8.30
CA MET A 91 3.76 -1.92 -7.26
C MET A 91 4.32 -3.26 -6.82
N THR A 92 5.63 -3.43 -6.99
CA THR A 92 6.35 -4.63 -6.54
C THR A 92 7.26 -4.25 -5.38
N ILE A 93 7.11 -4.95 -4.25
CA ILE A 93 7.92 -4.73 -3.04
C ILE A 93 8.91 -5.87 -2.92
N ASP A 94 10.20 -5.56 -3.08
CA ASP A 94 11.32 -6.48 -2.89
C ASP A 94 12.00 -6.17 -1.55
N GLN A 95 11.64 -6.94 -0.52
CA GLN A 95 12.19 -6.75 0.81
C GLN A 95 13.66 -7.18 0.94
N VAL A 96 14.10 -8.14 0.11
CA VAL A 96 15.48 -8.65 0.17
C VAL A 96 16.44 -7.57 -0.31
N ASN A 97 16.10 -6.93 -1.43
CA ASN A 97 16.90 -5.86 -2.00
C ASN A 97 16.54 -4.47 -1.44
N SER A 98 15.55 -4.37 -0.54
CA SER A 98 15.08 -3.10 0.02
C SER A 98 14.63 -2.10 -1.05
N VAL A 99 13.94 -2.61 -2.09
CA VAL A 99 13.51 -1.82 -3.24
C VAL A 99 12.01 -1.96 -3.45
N ILE A 100 11.36 -0.85 -3.76
CA ILE A 100 9.99 -0.81 -4.28
C ILE A 100 10.03 -0.33 -5.73
N ILE A 101 9.32 -1.05 -6.58
CA ILE A 101 9.24 -0.79 -8.01
C ILE A 101 7.81 -0.35 -8.33
N PHE A 102 7.67 0.83 -8.92
CA PHE A 102 6.42 1.36 -9.42
C PHE A 102 6.42 1.28 -10.95
N GLU A 103 5.40 0.69 -11.55
CA GLU A 103 5.23 0.58 -12.99
C GLU A 103 3.85 1.15 -13.38
N GLY A 104 3.81 2.07 -14.33
CA GLY A 104 2.56 2.72 -14.71
C GLY A 104 2.74 3.90 -15.64
N PHE A 105 1.64 4.58 -15.97
CA PHE A 105 1.70 5.85 -16.70
C PHE A 105 2.29 6.95 -15.81
N GLN A 106 3.06 7.86 -16.41
CA GLN A 106 3.80 8.89 -15.69
C GLN A 106 2.94 9.71 -14.70
N ASP A 107 1.74 10.11 -15.10
CA ASP A 107 0.85 10.92 -14.26
C ASP A 107 0.37 10.14 -13.02
N GLU A 108 0.05 8.85 -13.20
CA GLU A 108 -0.42 7.96 -12.14
C GLU A 108 0.71 7.55 -11.19
N LEU A 109 1.93 7.42 -11.71
CA LEU A 109 3.12 7.17 -10.90
C LEU A 109 3.40 8.32 -9.94
N LEU A 110 3.13 9.56 -10.33
CA LEU A 110 3.33 10.71 -9.45
C LEU A 110 2.37 10.64 -8.25
N ASN A 111 1.08 10.38 -8.51
CA ASN A 111 0.06 10.24 -7.49
C ASN A 111 0.38 9.06 -6.55
N ALA A 112 0.72 7.90 -7.12
CA ALA A 112 1.05 6.71 -6.34
C ALA A 112 2.27 6.91 -5.44
N LYS A 113 3.30 7.63 -5.91
CA LYS A 113 4.47 7.97 -5.07
C LYS A 113 4.09 8.88 -3.91
N GLN A 114 3.22 9.85 -4.13
CA GLN A 114 2.76 10.73 -3.06
C GLN A 114 2.01 9.92 -1.99
N GLU A 115 1.05 9.07 -2.39
CA GLU A 115 0.35 8.17 -1.47
C GLU A 115 1.32 7.23 -0.75
N PHE A 116 2.33 6.72 -1.45
CA PHE A 116 3.36 5.87 -0.90
C PHE A 116 4.17 6.57 0.19
N PHE A 117 4.66 7.79 -0.05
CA PHE A 117 5.41 8.53 0.97
C PHE A 117 4.55 8.90 2.18
N ASP A 118 3.28 9.21 1.98
CA ASP A 118 2.35 9.45 3.08
C ASP A 118 2.08 8.16 3.89
N ALA A 119 1.96 7.02 3.21
CA ALA A 119 1.86 5.72 3.86
C ALA A 119 3.13 5.39 4.67
N LEU A 120 4.32 5.64 4.13
CA LEU A 120 5.58 5.46 4.85
C LEU A 120 5.63 6.31 6.13
N ARG A 121 5.24 7.59 6.06
CA ARG A 121 5.17 8.47 7.25
C ARG A 121 4.23 7.91 8.31
N LYS A 122 3.06 7.39 7.90
CA LYS A 122 2.09 6.79 8.84
C LYS A 122 2.64 5.51 9.47
N ILE A 123 3.32 4.67 8.70
CA ILE A 123 3.96 3.45 9.23
C ILE A 123 5.05 3.82 10.25
N ALA A 124 5.94 4.75 9.89
CA ALA A 124 7.00 5.22 10.79
C ALA A 124 6.43 5.82 12.07
N HIS A 125 5.40 6.67 11.96
CA HIS A 125 4.72 7.24 13.13
C HIS A 125 4.06 6.17 14.01
N THR A 126 3.38 5.19 13.40
CA THR A 126 2.73 4.10 14.14
C THR A 126 3.75 3.28 14.93
N ARG A 127 4.91 2.99 14.33
CA ARG A 127 5.99 2.27 15.02
C ARG A 127 6.61 3.09 16.14
N PHE A 128 6.86 4.36 15.89
CA PHE A 128 7.32 5.28 16.93
C PHE A 128 6.36 5.32 18.13
N CYS A 129 5.05 5.46 17.89
CA CYS A 129 4.06 5.45 18.96
C CYS A 129 4.00 4.10 19.69
N LYS A 130 4.24 2.98 19.02
CA LYS A 130 4.32 1.66 19.68
C LYS A 130 5.55 1.58 20.58
N GLU A 131 6.71 2.03 20.11
CA GLU A 131 7.94 2.06 20.90
C GLU A 131 7.79 2.98 22.12
N GLU A 132 7.20 4.16 21.93
CA GLU A 132 6.88 5.09 23.02
C GLU A 132 5.91 4.47 24.04
N ALA A 133 4.87 3.78 23.57
CA ALA A 133 3.90 3.13 24.45
C ALA A 133 4.53 2.04 25.32
N ILE A 134 5.51 1.30 24.79
CA ILE A 134 6.27 0.30 25.56
C ILE A 134 7.07 0.99 26.67
N ILE A 135 7.79 2.07 26.34
CA ILE A 135 8.58 2.83 27.31
C ILE A 135 7.69 3.40 28.42
N VAL A 136 6.52 3.96 28.06
CA VAL A 136 5.57 4.47 29.05
C VAL A 136 5.05 3.33 29.94
N ASN A 137 4.76 2.16 29.37
CA ASN A 137 4.29 1.03 30.16
C ASN A 137 5.34 0.50 31.16
N GLU A 138 6.64 0.63 30.86
CA GLU A 138 7.70 0.32 31.82
C GLU A 138 7.74 1.29 33.01
N GLN A 139 7.25 2.52 32.83
CA GLN A 139 7.26 3.57 33.86
C GLN A 139 5.95 3.63 34.65
N VAL A 140 4.82 3.53 33.96
CA VAL A 140 3.48 3.67 34.54
C VAL A 140 2.53 2.67 33.88
N GLN A 141 1.78 1.93 34.70
CA GLN A 141 0.72 1.03 34.24
C GLN A 141 -0.61 1.40 34.90
N TRP A 142 -1.55 1.85 34.08
CA TRP A 142 -2.94 2.08 34.42
C TRP A 142 -3.74 0.77 34.38
N TYR A 143 -4.73 0.68 35.27
CA TYR A 143 -5.61 -0.49 35.42
C TYR A 143 -7.07 -0.06 35.39
N PHE A 144 -7.96 -0.93 34.93
CA PHE A 144 -9.40 -0.80 35.10
C PHE A 144 -9.96 -1.94 35.93
N LYS A 145 -11.13 -1.71 36.54
CA LYS A 145 -11.87 -2.75 37.24
C LYS A 145 -12.77 -3.46 36.24
N ASP A 146 -12.59 -4.77 36.12
CA ASP A 146 -13.46 -5.64 35.33
C ASP A 146 -14.01 -6.77 36.21
N LEU A 147 -15.05 -7.47 35.75
CA LEU A 147 -15.53 -8.68 36.41
C LEU A 147 -14.88 -9.91 35.76
N ASP A 148 -14.34 -10.82 36.56
CA ASP A 148 -13.88 -12.10 36.06
C ASP A 148 -15.06 -13.02 35.66
N ASP A 149 -14.75 -14.20 35.12
CA ASP A 149 -15.75 -15.21 34.73
C ASP A 149 -16.64 -15.69 35.90
N LYS A 150 -16.28 -15.35 37.15
CA LYS A 150 -17.02 -15.66 38.37
C LYS A 150 -17.76 -14.44 38.94
N GLY A 151 -17.78 -13.32 38.22
CA GLY A 151 -18.42 -12.08 38.62
C GLY A 151 -17.70 -11.33 39.74
N GLN A 152 -16.42 -11.63 40.01
CA GLN A 152 -15.62 -10.94 41.02
C GLN A 152 -14.83 -9.79 40.39
N PRO A 153 -14.73 -8.62 41.06
CA PRO A 153 -13.97 -7.50 40.57
C PRO A 153 -12.47 -7.83 40.55
N THR A 154 -11.86 -7.71 39.39
CA THR A 154 -10.43 -7.89 39.16
C THR A 154 -9.84 -6.63 38.53
N LEU A 155 -8.56 -6.37 38.80
CA LEU A 155 -7.82 -5.27 38.19
C LEU A 155 -7.16 -5.78 36.91
N THR A 156 -7.60 -5.26 35.78
CA THR A 156 -7.09 -5.60 34.46
C THR A 156 -6.24 -4.45 33.93
N LYS A 157 -5.07 -4.78 33.37
CA LYS A 157 -4.16 -3.80 32.78
C LYS A 157 -4.75 -3.24 31.48
N TYR A 158 -4.59 -1.94 31.26
CA TYR A 158 -4.85 -1.37 29.94
C TYR A 158 -3.78 -1.84 28.93
N PRO A 159 -4.16 -2.10 27.67
CA PRO A 159 -3.22 -2.29 26.57
C PRO A 159 -2.25 -1.11 26.43
N ASP A 160 -1.02 -1.38 26.00
CA ASP A 160 0.10 -0.42 25.97
C ASP A 160 -0.27 0.94 25.35
N MET A 161 -0.91 0.93 24.18
CA MET A 161 -1.33 2.17 23.52
C MET A 161 -2.33 2.96 24.37
N ILE A 162 -3.33 2.30 24.95
CA ILE A 162 -4.33 2.95 25.80
C ILE A 162 -3.69 3.47 27.07
N ASN A 163 -2.77 2.70 27.65
CA ASN A 163 -1.99 3.09 28.80
C ASN A 163 -1.18 4.37 28.54
N MET A 164 -0.50 4.45 27.39
CA MET A 164 0.18 5.65 26.93
C MET A 164 -0.76 6.83 26.78
N TYR A 165 -1.92 6.66 26.11
CA TYR A 165 -2.91 7.73 25.96
C TYR A 165 -3.41 8.27 27.30
N LEU A 166 -3.65 7.38 28.28
CA LEU A 166 -4.06 7.78 29.63
C LEU A 166 -2.96 8.56 30.34
N GLU A 167 -1.71 8.12 30.25
CA GLU A 167 -0.57 8.81 30.87
C GLU A 167 -0.30 10.18 30.23
N THR A 168 -0.28 10.25 28.90
CA THR A 168 -0.12 11.53 28.18
C THR A 168 -1.27 12.48 28.48
N GLY A 169 -2.50 11.97 28.57
CA GLY A 169 -3.68 12.73 28.96
C GLY A 169 -3.55 13.26 30.40
N TYR A 170 -3.20 12.40 31.35
CA TYR A 170 -3.04 12.76 32.76
C TYR A 170 -1.94 13.82 32.97
N ASN A 171 -0.78 13.64 32.33
CA ASN A 171 0.32 14.61 32.44
C ASN A 171 0.04 15.90 31.67
N GLY A 172 -0.67 15.83 30.54
CA GLY A 172 -1.17 17.00 29.80
C GLY A 172 -2.22 17.79 30.58
N ASP A 173 -3.05 17.10 31.38
CA ASP A 173 -4.07 17.64 32.27
C ASP A 173 -3.59 17.84 33.72
N SER A 174 -2.30 18.10 33.93
CA SER A 174 -1.77 18.71 35.17
C SER A 174 -2.46 20.05 35.55
N GLY A 175 -3.49 20.46 34.81
CA GLY A 175 -4.45 21.51 35.13
C GLY A 175 -5.92 21.12 35.38
N ARG A 176 -6.46 19.90 35.11
CA ARG A 176 -7.88 19.57 35.43
C ARG A 176 -8.32 18.09 35.24
N LYS A 177 -8.65 17.48 36.40
CA LYS A 177 -9.78 16.57 36.72
C LYS A 177 -9.75 15.09 36.29
N GLU A 178 -10.19 14.28 37.26
CA GLU A 178 -10.59 12.86 37.15
C GLU A 178 -11.36 12.56 35.86
N VAL A 179 -10.86 11.60 35.09
CA VAL A 179 -11.56 11.05 33.93
C VAL A 179 -12.59 10.03 34.43
N GLU A 180 -13.80 10.51 34.75
CA GLU A 180 -14.97 9.63 34.87
C GLU A 180 -15.47 9.24 33.47
N LEU A 181 -15.09 8.04 33.01
CA LEU A 181 -15.73 7.41 31.86
C LEU A 181 -17.14 6.97 32.25
N LYS A 182 -18.15 7.75 31.83
CA LYS A 182 -19.56 7.37 31.94
C LYS A 182 -19.89 6.27 30.92
N ARG A 183 -20.54 5.21 31.42
CA ARG A 183 -21.12 4.09 30.66
C ARG A 183 -22.25 4.53 29.74
#